data_AF-A0A963TJS7-F1
#
_entry.id   AF-A0A963TJS7-F1
#
_cell.length_a   1.000
_cell.length_b   1.000
_cell.length_c   1.000
_cell.angle_alpha   90.00
_cell.angle_beta   90.00
_cell.angle_gamma   90.00
#
_symmetry.space_group_name_H-M   'P 1'
#
loop_
_entity.id
_entity.type
_entity.pdbx_description
1 polymer ?
#
loop_
_entity_poly.entity_id
_entity_poly.type
_entity_poly.pdbx_seq_one_letter_code
_entity_poly.pdbx_strand_id
1 'polypeptide(L)'
;KDTVDFQPNYDGSQQEPSVLPSAFPNFLVNGGTGIATTVHDFASGLAQALGVSGEIAFSGEVRAGDPLHYKADVIRATQIGFVPKVSLSEGLARYAAWVKSTTEKAS
;
A
#
# COMPACT_ATOMS: atom_id res chain seq x y z
N LYS A 1 -15.85 -22.51 -20.74
CA LYS A 1 -14.77 -22.58 -21.76
C LYS A 1 -14.16 -21.20 -21.75
N ASP A 2 -13.33 -20.98 -20.73
CA ASP A 2 -12.98 -19.67 -20.18
C ASP A 2 -11.51 -19.42 -20.49
N THR A 3 -11.21 -19.27 -21.78
CA THR A 3 -9.85 -19.05 -22.23
C THR A 3 -9.62 -17.54 -22.25
N VAL A 4 -8.82 -17.06 -21.31
CA VAL A 4 -8.34 -15.68 -21.35
C VAL A 4 -7.27 -15.58 -22.45
N ASP A 5 -7.37 -14.57 -23.31
CA ASP A 5 -6.35 -14.30 -24.31
C ASP A 5 -5.03 -13.91 -23.63
N PHE A 6 -3.88 -14.25 -24.22
CA PHE A 6 -2.57 -13.86 -23.69
C PHE A 6 -1.94 -12.78 -24.57
N GLN A 7 -1.22 -11.86 -23.94
CA GLN A 7 -0.48 -10.79 -24.58
C GLN A 7 0.94 -10.71 -24.01
N PRO A 8 1.92 -10.20 -24.77
CA PRO A 8 3.24 -9.91 -24.22
C PRO A 8 3.11 -8.95 -23.02
N ASN A 9 3.83 -9.22 -21.94
CA ASN A 9 3.96 -8.30 -20.82
C ASN A 9 4.67 -7.01 -21.28
N TYR A 10 4.73 -6.01 -20.40
CA TYR A 10 5.25 -4.67 -20.72
C TYR A 10 6.63 -4.66 -21.42
N ASP A 11 7.54 -5.56 -21.06
CA ASP A 11 8.89 -5.67 -21.66
C ASP A 11 9.03 -6.77 -22.73
N GLY A 12 7.94 -7.48 -23.04
CA GLY A 12 7.89 -8.54 -24.04
C GLY A 12 8.64 -9.83 -23.66
N SER A 13 9.17 -9.94 -22.44
CA SER A 13 9.92 -11.12 -22.00
C SER A 13 9.03 -12.30 -21.62
N GLN A 14 7.77 -12.04 -21.28
CA GLN A 14 6.81 -13.06 -20.82
C GLN A 14 5.43 -12.82 -21.45
N GLN A 15 4.58 -13.83 -21.43
CA GLN A 15 3.17 -13.68 -21.78
C GLN A 15 2.34 -13.60 -20.50
N GLU A 16 1.46 -12.60 -20.44
CA GLU A 16 0.49 -12.42 -19.37
C GLU A 16 -0.94 -12.48 -19.93
N PRO A 17 -1.92 -12.93 -19.13
CA PRO A 17 -3.31 -12.93 -19.58
C PRO A 17 -3.77 -11.47 -19.79
N SER A 18 -4.54 -11.25 -20.86
CA SER A 18 -5.02 -9.93 -21.29
C SER A 18 -5.91 -9.25 -20.25
N VAL A 19 -6.57 -10.07 -19.44
CA VAL A 19 -7.27 -9.69 -18.22
C VAL A 19 -6.91 -10.69 -17.14
N LEU A 20 -6.80 -10.27 -15.88
CA LEU A 20 -6.62 -11.24 -14.81
C LEU A 20 -7.90 -12.11 -14.69
N PRO A 21 -7.77 -13.44 -14.58
CA PRO A 21 -8.93 -14.30 -14.39
C PRO A 21 -9.66 -13.88 -13.11
N SER A 22 -10.89 -13.41 -13.29
CA SER A 22 -11.79 -12.96 -12.23
C SER A 22 -13.05 -13.81 -12.29
N ALA A 23 -13.54 -14.26 -11.13
CA ALA A 23 -14.81 -15.01 -11.05
C ALA A 23 -16.05 -14.19 -11.46
N PHE A 24 -15.90 -12.87 -11.64
CA PHE A 24 -16.97 -11.92 -11.97
C PHE A 24 -16.50 -10.88 -13.01
N PRO A 25 -17.39 -10.32 -13.84
CA PRO A 25 -17.02 -9.42 -14.94
C PRO A 25 -16.35 -8.14 -14.41
N ASN A 26 -15.14 -7.80 -14.90
CA ASN A 26 -14.40 -6.52 -14.78
C ASN A 26 -14.85 -5.53 -13.68
N PHE A 27 -14.86 -5.96 -12.42
CA PHE A 27 -15.23 -5.09 -11.30
C PHE A 27 -14.02 -4.28 -10.85
N LEU A 28 -14.11 -2.94 -10.94
CA LEU A 28 -13.16 -2.06 -10.27
C LEU A 28 -13.38 -2.14 -8.76
N VAL A 29 -12.32 -2.52 -8.05
CA VAL A 29 -12.28 -2.64 -6.59
C VAL A 29 -11.06 -1.87 -6.08
N ASN A 30 -11.25 -1.05 -5.04
CA ASN A 30 -10.12 -0.41 -4.37
C ASN A 30 -9.43 -1.41 -3.44
N GLY A 31 -8.12 -1.54 -3.58
CA GLY A 31 -7.28 -2.19 -2.58
C GLY A 31 -6.96 -1.24 -1.43
N GLY A 32 -6.95 -1.75 -0.20
CA GLY A 32 -6.60 -0.97 0.98
C GLY A 32 -7.17 -1.57 2.25
N THR A 33 -6.90 -0.92 3.39
CA THR A 33 -7.44 -1.36 4.69
C THR A 33 -8.83 -0.80 4.98
N GLY A 34 -9.22 0.28 4.28
CA GLY A 34 -10.38 1.08 4.65
C GLY A 34 -10.21 1.84 5.96
N ILE A 35 -9.00 1.93 6.50
CA ILE A 35 -8.68 2.67 7.73
C ILE A 35 -7.95 3.95 7.30
N ALA A 36 -8.48 5.09 7.72
CA ALA A 36 -7.82 6.37 7.51
C ALA A 36 -6.69 6.54 8.53
N THR A 37 -5.60 7.18 8.12
CA THR A 37 -4.45 7.49 8.98
C THR A 37 -3.95 8.88 8.61
N THR A 38 -3.62 9.69 9.61
CA THR A 38 -3.05 11.01 9.38
C THR A 38 -1.57 10.92 9.03
N VAL A 39 -1.04 11.93 8.34
CA VAL A 39 0.41 12.02 8.09
C VAL A 39 1.19 12.07 9.42
N HIS A 40 0.62 12.74 10.44
CA HIS A 40 1.18 12.81 11.78
C HIS A 40 1.34 11.42 12.42
N ASP A 41 0.27 10.61 12.43
CA ASP A 41 0.29 9.30 13.09
C ASP A 41 1.21 8.33 12.36
N PHE A 42 1.24 8.40 11.02
CA PHE A 42 2.19 7.64 10.21
C PHE A 42 3.64 8.01 10.54
N ALA A 43 3.96 9.31 10.52
CA ALA A 43 5.30 9.81 10.80
C ALA A 43 5.76 9.45 12.22
N SER A 44 4.86 9.60 13.20
CA SER A 44 5.10 9.24 14.60
C SER A 44 5.39 7.75 14.76
N GLY A 45 4.55 6.89 14.16
CA GLY A 45 4.75 5.45 14.20
C GLY A 45 6.06 5.01 13.52
N LEU A 46 6.42 5.63 12.40
CA LEU A 46 7.66 5.34 11.70
C LEU A 46 8.90 5.79 12.51
N ALA A 47 8.87 7.00 13.07
CA ALA A 47 9.94 7.50 13.92
C ALA A 47 10.17 6.58 15.12
N GLN A 48 9.08 6.15 15.78
CA GLN A 48 9.13 5.18 16.87
C GLN A 48 9.74 3.84 16.43
N ALA A 49 9.32 3.29 15.28
CA ALA A 49 9.84 2.03 14.76
C ALA A 49 11.34 2.09 14.39
N LEU A 50 11.79 3.25 13.89
CA LEU A 50 13.20 3.49 13.59
C LEU A 50 14.03 3.73 14.86
N GLY A 51 13.41 4.15 15.96
CA GLY A 51 14.10 4.53 17.19
C GLY A 51 14.59 5.98 17.17
N VAL A 52 13.98 6.83 16.35
CA VAL A 52 14.27 8.27 16.28
C VAL A 52 13.53 8.97 17.42
N SER A 53 14.26 9.73 18.23
CA SER A 53 13.71 10.59 19.27
C SER A 53 13.72 12.05 18.82
N GLY A 54 12.62 12.77 19.09
CA GLY A 54 12.45 14.17 18.72
C GLY A 54 10.97 14.54 18.54
N GLU A 55 10.68 15.83 18.50
CA GLU A 55 9.34 16.34 18.18
C GLU A 55 9.15 16.37 16.65
N ILE A 56 8.02 15.86 16.18
CA ILE A 56 7.67 15.92 14.76
C ILE A 56 6.96 17.25 14.51
N ALA A 57 7.64 18.15 13.79
CA ALA A 57 7.07 19.41 13.36
C ALA A 57 6.59 19.32 11.90
N PHE A 58 5.39 19.85 11.64
CA PHE A 58 4.85 20.03 10.30
C PHE A 58 4.91 21.50 9.92
N SER A 59 5.31 21.81 8.69
CA SER A 59 5.43 23.20 8.22
C SER A 59 4.09 23.93 8.10
N GLY A 60 2.97 23.19 8.09
CA GLY A 60 1.64 23.73 7.86
C GLY A 60 1.36 24.15 6.41
N GLU A 61 2.32 23.94 5.50
CA GLU A 61 2.14 24.23 4.08
C GLU A 61 1.27 23.14 3.42
N VAL A 62 0.12 23.55 2.88
CA VAL A 62 -0.75 22.69 2.07
C VAL A 62 -0.62 23.13 0.62
N ARG A 63 -0.26 22.23 -0.28
CA ARG A 63 -0.18 22.56 -1.71
C ARG A 63 -1.58 22.57 -2.31
N ALA A 64 -1.82 23.49 -3.23
CA ALA A 64 -3.06 23.50 -3.98
C ALA A 64 -3.22 22.17 -4.75
N GLY A 65 -4.30 21.45 -4.48
CA GLY A 65 -4.58 20.14 -5.07
C GLY A 65 -4.27 18.93 -4.16
N ASP A 66 -3.68 19.15 -2.98
CA ASP A 66 -3.47 18.06 -2.03
C ASP A 66 -4.80 17.48 -1.53
N PRO A 67 -5.03 16.16 -1.63
CA PRO A 67 -6.23 15.56 -1.10
C PRO A 67 -6.22 15.57 0.43
N LEU A 68 -7.20 16.24 1.03
CA LEU A 68 -7.24 16.41 2.49
C LEU A 68 -7.67 15.13 3.24
N HIS A 69 -8.55 14.31 2.65
CA HIS A 69 -9.18 13.19 3.35
C HIS A 69 -9.41 11.98 2.44
N TYR A 70 -8.35 11.27 2.06
CA TYR A 70 -8.47 10.01 1.31
C TYR A 70 -8.64 8.80 2.22
N LYS A 71 -9.63 7.98 1.88
CA LYS A 71 -9.91 6.69 2.51
C LYS A 71 -10.37 5.74 1.41
N ALA A 72 -9.74 4.56 1.32
CA ALA A 72 -10.19 3.54 0.39
C ALA A 72 -11.57 3.03 0.81
N ASP A 73 -12.56 3.10 -0.09
CA ASP A 73 -13.79 2.32 0.06
C ASP A 73 -13.50 0.87 -0.31
N VAL A 74 -13.51 0.00 0.69
CA VAL A 74 -13.14 -1.41 0.59
C VAL A 74 -14.34 -2.35 0.67
N ILE A 75 -15.58 -1.85 0.66
CA ILE A 75 -16.79 -2.68 0.80
C ILE A 75 -16.81 -3.82 -0.24
N ARG A 76 -16.47 -3.50 -1.50
CA ARG A 76 -16.43 -4.51 -2.56
C ARG A 76 -15.30 -5.52 -2.38
N ALA A 77 -14.15 -5.07 -1.87
CA ALA A 77 -13.02 -5.95 -1.61
C ALA A 77 -13.37 -6.97 -0.50
N THR A 78 -14.00 -6.51 0.57
CA THR A 78 -14.39 -7.39 1.68
C THR A 78 -15.47 -8.39 1.28
N GLN A 79 -16.41 -8.00 0.40
CA GLN A 79 -17.43 -8.89 -0.15
C GLN A 79 -16.87 -10.06 -0.97
N ILE A 80 -15.69 -9.89 -1.57
CA ILE A 80 -14.99 -10.97 -2.30
C ILE A 80 -13.94 -11.70 -1.43
N GLY A 81 -14.00 -11.51 -0.11
CA GLY A 81 -13.14 -12.20 0.85
C GLY A 81 -11.75 -11.59 1.04
N PHE A 82 -11.49 -10.39 0.53
CA PHE A 82 -10.24 -9.70 0.82
C PHE A 82 -10.21 -9.25 2.30
N VAL A 83 -9.18 -9.67 3.01
CA VAL A 83 -8.93 -9.29 4.41
C VAL A 83 -7.48 -8.77 4.53
N PRO A 84 -7.28 -7.50 4.90
CA PRO A 84 -5.94 -6.98 5.20
C PRO A 84 -5.29 -7.78 6.33
N LYS A 85 -4.07 -8.28 6.12
CA LYS A 85 -3.38 -9.16 7.08
C LYS A 85 -2.35 -8.47 7.96
N VAL A 86 -1.89 -7.30 7.55
CA VAL A 86 -0.80 -6.58 8.21
C VAL A 86 -1.35 -5.25 8.69
N SER A 87 -1.23 -5.00 9.98
CA SER A 87 -1.59 -3.71 10.56
C SER A 87 -0.57 -2.63 10.19
N LEU A 88 -0.94 -1.36 10.32
CA LEU A 88 0.00 -0.26 10.06
C LEU A 88 1.24 -0.35 10.95
N SER A 89 1.06 -0.55 12.26
CA SER A 89 2.17 -0.65 13.22
C SER A 89 3.10 -1.82 12.91
N GLU A 90 2.55 -2.97 12.58
CA GLU A 90 3.33 -4.14 12.16
C GLU A 90 4.09 -3.87 10.85
N GLY A 91 3.44 -3.26 9.86
CA GLY A 91 4.07 -2.87 8.60
C GLY A 91 5.24 -1.90 8.82
N LEU A 92 5.05 -0.88 9.66
CA LEU A 92 6.09 0.09 10.02
C LEU A 92 7.28 -0.59 10.74
N ALA A 93 7.01 -1.50 11.67
CA ALA A 93 8.06 -2.26 12.36
C ALA A 93 8.88 -3.13 11.39
N ARG A 94 8.20 -3.84 10.46
CA ARG A 94 8.86 -4.64 9.42
C ARG A 94 9.70 -3.78 8.49
N TYR A 95 9.18 -2.62 8.07
CA TYR A 95 9.90 -1.68 7.22
C TYR A 95 11.15 -1.13 7.93
N ALA A 96 11.03 -0.69 9.19
CA ALA A 96 12.15 -0.21 9.97
C ALA A 96 13.25 -1.27 10.14
N ALA A 97 12.88 -2.53 10.37
CA ALA A 97 13.81 -3.64 10.43
C ALA A 97 14.55 -3.86 9.09
N TRP A 98 13.82 -3.79 7.97
CA TRP A 98 14.41 -3.90 6.64
C TRP A 98 15.41 -2.77 6.34
N VAL A 99 15.07 -1.52 6.67
CA VAL A 99 15.97 -0.37 6.53
C VAL A 99 17.28 -0.61 7.28
N LYS A 100 17.20 -0.97 8.57
CA LYS A 100 18.37 -1.27 9.41
C LYS A 100 19.27 -2.36 8.79
N SER A 101 18.65 -3.44 8.30
CA SER A 101 19.39 -4.55 7.67
C SER A 101 20.09 -4.19 6.35
N THR A 102 19.64 -3.14 5.66
CA THR A 102 20.20 -2.69 4.38
C THR A 102 21.36 -1.73 4.62
N THR A 103 21.26 -0.87 5.63
CA THR A 103 22.36 0.03 6.03
C THR A 103 23.58 -0.76 6.54
N GLU A 104 23.36 -1.85 7.25
CA GLU A 104 24.44 -2.74 7.74
C GLU A 104 25.17 -3.49 6.62
N LYS A 105 24.48 -3.83 5.51
CA LYS A 105 25.09 -4.51 4.35
C LYS A 105 25.86 -3.59 3.41
N ALA A 106 25.64 -2.28 3.52
CA ALA A 106 26.27 -1.27 2.68
C ALA A 106 27.53 -0.65 3.34
N SER A 107 27.81 -1.00 4.61
CA SER A 107 29.02 -0.62 5.37
C SER A 107 30.03 -1.75 5.39
#